data_AF-H3D113-F1
#
_entry.id   AF-H3D113-F1
#
_cell.length_a   1.000
_cell.length_b   1.000
_cell.length_c   1.000
_cell.angle_alpha   90.00
_cell.angle_beta   90.00
_cell.angle_gamma   90.00
#
_symmetry.space_group_name_H-M   'P 1'
#
loop_
_entity.id
_entity.type
_entity.pdbx_description
1 polymer ?
#
loop_
_entity_poly.entity_id
_entity_poly.type
_entity_poly.pdbx_seq_one_letter_code
_entity_poly.pdbx_strand_id
1 'polypeptide(L)'
;IGWTGRGVYRGVTRVAVYTHPPKESSPHIRQVVRRLIQEAQKVVVAIVMDLMTDLQIIQDLLDASSRRRVAVYAVLEASGVPHFLDMCCRLQVNATHLRNLRVRTVGGTGLALSFGKLPGSLCSKYMLVDGEKVAFGSYSFTWSSTRLDRNTVTVMSGQTVDFFDTDFRELYAVSEHVDLYREFNITKPPEPAPEPAPAAAPIVKPVEPIRPLPVSTSRFQVSVNDSRQVDLKVPAHKYHNPKYSLVFGNSRGLTGSLQDLSTTKDSPVQNLHPSKDEDVSPESLGSPAEEEDEEEGKGGLKK
;
A
#
# COMPACT_ATOMS: atom_id res chain seq x y z
N ILE A 1 -5.17 -1.85 13.38
CA ILE A 1 -6.06 -1.94 12.19
C ILE A 1 -7.06 -3.12 12.22
N GLY A 2 -7.07 -4.02 13.21
CA GLY A 2 -8.13 -5.06 13.31
C GLY A 2 -8.24 -5.99 12.09
N TRP A 3 -7.21 -6.01 11.25
CA TRP A 3 -7.14 -6.76 9.99
C TRP A 3 -6.56 -8.15 10.25
N THR A 4 -6.95 -9.12 9.44
CA THR A 4 -6.51 -10.51 9.59
C THR A 4 -4.97 -10.61 9.54
N GLY A 5 -4.37 -11.35 10.47
CA GLY A 5 -2.92 -11.56 10.49
C GLY A 5 -2.44 -12.36 9.28
N ARG A 6 -1.24 -12.04 8.77
CA ARG A 6 -0.57 -12.85 7.74
C ARG A 6 -0.15 -14.19 8.35
N GLY A 7 -0.33 -15.30 7.62
CA GLY A 7 0.38 -16.56 7.95
C GLY A 7 -0.44 -17.86 8.03
N VAL A 8 -1.73 -17.88 7.69
CA VAL A 8 -2.47 -19.15 7.60
C VAL A 8 -2.40 -19.68 6.17
N TYR A 9 -1.95 -20.92 5.98
CA TYR A 9 -1.99 -21.58 4.67
C TYR A 9 -3.44 -21.65 4.16
N ARG A 10 -3.73 -20.99 3.02
CA ARG A 10 -5.09 -20.82 2.49
C ARG A 10 -5.55 -21.94 1.55
N GLY A 11 -4.74 -22.96 1.33
CA GLY A 11 -5.07 -24.09 0.44
C GLY A 11 -4.94 -23.76 -1.05
N VAL A 12 -5.37 -24.72 -1.88
CA VAL A 12 -5.32 -24.64 -3.35
C VAL A 12 -6.25 -23.56 -3.87
N THR A 13 -5.79 -22.80 -4.87
CA THR A 13 -6.60 -21.75 -5.50
C THR A 13 -7.82 -22.36 -6.18
N ARG A 14 -9.02 -21.90 -5.79
CA ARG A 14 -10.28 -22.26 -6.45
C ARG A 14 -10.85 -21.03 -7.11
N VAL A 15 -11.44 -21.21 -8.29
CA VAL A 15 -11.96 -20.12 -9.12
C VAL A 15 -13.37 -20.48 -9.58
N ALA A 16 -14.32 -19.59 -9.35
CA ALA A 16 -15.68 -19.67 -9.87
C ALA A 16 -16.02 -18.37 -10.61
N VAL A 17 -16.51 -18.48 -11.84
CA VAL A 17 -16.83 -17.32 -12.68
C VAL A 17 -18.35 -17.20 -12.83
N TYR A 18 -18.87 -16.00 -12.63
CA TYR A 18 -20.27 -15.64 -12.76
C TYR A 18 -20.41 -14.54 -13.80
N THR A 19 -21.42 -14.65 -14.66
CA THR A 19 -21.70 -13.67 -15.71
C THR A 19 -23.12 -13.13 -15.58
N HIS A 20 -23.33 -11.91 -16.06
CA HIS A 20 -24.65 -11.33 -16.29
C HIS A 20 -24.77 -11.01 -17.80
N PRO A 21 -25.76 -11.54 -18.53
CA PRO A 21 -26.77 -12.52 -18.11
C PRO A 21 -26.19 -13.85 -17.58
N PRO A 22 -26.86 -14.52 -16.62
CA PRO A 22 -26.42 -15.80 -16.10
C PRO A 22 -26.38 -16.86 -17.19
N LYS A 23 -25.26 -17.60 -17.27
CA LYS A 23 -25.13 -18.79 -18.11
C LYS A 23 -25.46 -20.03 -17.27
N GLU A 24 -26.29 -20.94 -17.78
CA GLU A 24 -26.61 -22.27 -17.21
C GLU A 24 -26.78 -22.34 -15.68
N SER A 25 -28.03 -22.31 -15.17
CA SER A 25 -28.38 -22.51 -13.73
C SER A 25 -27.62 -21.67 -12.68
N SER A 26 -26.77 -20.73 -13.12
CA SER A 26 -25.93 -19.94 -12.23
C SER A 26 -26.73 -18.82 -11.57
N PRO A 27 -26.44 -18.51 -10.29
CA PRO A 27 -27.09 -17.40 -9.61
C PRO A 27 -26.65 -16.07 -10.22
N HIS A 28 -27.52 -15.07 -10.10
CA HIS A 28 -27.21 -13.71 -10.52
C HIS A 28 -26.01 -13.15 -9.73
N ILE A 29 -25.14 -12.37 -10.38
CA ILE A 29 -23.94 -11.77 -9.75
C ILE A 29 -24.29 -11.04 -8.45
N ARG A 30 -25.34 -10.21 -8.48
CA ARG A 30 -25.89 -9.54 -7.29
C ARG A 30 -26.15 -10.51 -6.14
N GLN A 31 -26.78 -11.66 -6.41
CA GLN A 31 -27.07 -12.65 -5.37
C GLN A 31 -25.80 -13.29 -4.82
N VAL A 32 -24.80 -13.53 -5.68
CA VAL A 32 -23.47 -14.02 -5.25
C VAL A 32 -22.80 -13.03 -4.31
N VAL A 33 -22.73 -11.75 -4.69
CA VAL A 33 -22.15 -10.68 -3.86
C VAL A 33 -22.86 -10.57 -2.51
N ARG A 34 -24.19 -10.54 -2.52
CA ARG A 34 -25.00 -10.49 -1.28
C ARG A 34 -24.75 -11.70 -0.39
N ARG A 35 -24.69 -12.91 -0.96
CA ARG A 35 -24.35 -14.13 -0.20
C ARG A 35 -22.96 -14.05 0.41
N LEU A 36 -21.96 -13.58 -0.33
CA LEU A 36 -20.60 -13.41 0.20
C LEU A 36 -20.56 -12.44 1.41
N ILE A 37 -21.30 -11.33 1.35
CA ILE A 37 -21.41 -10.38 2.47
C ILE A 37 -22.16 -10.99 3.66
N GLN A 38 -23.20 -11.80 3.41
CA GLN A 38 -23.98 -12.47 4.45
C GLN A 38 -23.22 -13.64 5.11
N GLU A 39 -22.38 -14.34 4.35
CA GLU A 39 -21.48 -15.40 4.84
C GLU A 39 -20.32 -14.84 5.67
N ALA A 40 -19.96 -13.57 5.50
CA ALA A 40 -18.91 -12.92 6.27
C ALA A 40 -19.30 -12.88 7.76
N GLN A 41 -18.60 -13.65 8.59
CA GLN A 41 -18.92 -13.78 10.02
C GLN A 41 -17.70 -13.66 10.93
N LYS A 42 -16.47 -13.75 10.40
CA LYS A 42 -15.31 -13.97 11.27
C LYS A 42 -14.53 -12.70 11.57
N VAL A 43 -14.16 -11.89 10.58
CA VAL A 43 -13.13 -10.85 10.84
C VAL A 43 -13.37 -9.55 10.08
N VAL A 44 -13.44 -9.55 8.74
CA VAL A 44 -13.39 -8.31 7.95
C VAL A 44 -14.07 -8.49 6.58
N VAL A 45 -14.78 -7.44 6.13
CA VAL A 45 -15.14 -7.25 4.71
C VAL A 45 -14.40 -6.03 4.20
N ALA A 46 -13.68 -6.17 3.10
CA ALA A 46 -12.96 -5.08 2.47
C ALA A 46 -13.38 -4.91 1.02
N ILE A 47 -13.67 -3.68 0.60
CA ILE A 47 -14.25 -3.38 -0.70
C ILE A 47 -13.44 -2.28 -1.35
N VAL A 48 -13.10 -2.48 -2.62
CA VAL A 48 -12.58 -1.47 -3.53
C VAL A 48 -13.58 -1.37 -4.67
N MET A 49 -14.17 -0.19 -4.84
CA MET A 49 -15.25 0.00 -5.81
C MET A 49 -15.24 1.41 -6.40
N ASP A 50 -15.68 1.54 -7.64
CA ASP A 50 -15.93 2.83 -8.29
C ASP A 50 -17.24 3.46 -7.80
N LEU A 51 -18.36 2.79 -8.06
CA LEU A 51 -19.71 3.24 -7.77
C LEU A 51 -20.44 2.21 -6.91
N MET A 52 -21.00 2.70 -5.80
CA MET A 52 -21.79 1.91 -4.87
C MET A 52 -23.12 2.61 -4.60
N THR A 53 -24.16 2.21 -5.34
CA THR A 53 -25.51 2.79 -5.28
C THR A 53 -26.62 1.76 -5.04
N ASP A 54 -26.32 0.45 -4.99
CA ASP A 54 -27.31 -0.59 -4.71
C ASP A 54 -27.67 -0.62 -3.22
N LEU A 55 -28.89 -0.17 -2.92
CA LEU A 55 -29.45 -0.15 -1.57
C LEU A 55 -29.40 -1.50 -0.86
N GLN A 56 -29.60 -2.63 -1.55
CA GLN A 56 -29.60 -3.94 -0.90
C GLN A 56 -28.19 -4.38 -0.48
N ILE A 57 -27.18 -4.06 -1.28
CA ILE A 57 -25.78 -4.37 -0.96
C ILE A 57 -25.32 -3.48 0.20
N ILE A 58 -25.62 -2.18 0.15
CA ILE A 58 -25.28 -1.25 1.24
C ILE A 58 -25.99 -1.67 2.53
N GLN A 59 -27.26 -2.07 2.47
CA GLN A 59 -27.99 -2.60 3.63
C GLN A 59 -27.32 -3.86 4.20
N ASP A 60 -26.94 -4.84 3.36
CA ASP A 60 -26.26 -6.05 3.83
C ASP A 60 -24.90 -5.73 4.52
N LEU A 61 -24.19 -4.68 4.07
CA LEU A 61 -22.94 -4.20 4.69
C LEU A 61 -23.18 -3.50 6.03
N LEU A 62 -24.18 -2.62 6.10
CA LEU A 62 -24.58 -1.97 7.35
C LEU A 62 -25.06 -3.00 8.37
N ASP A 63 -25.79 -4.02 7.92
CA ASP A 63 -26.22 -5.13 8.76
C ASP A 63 -25.06 -5.99 9.26
N ALA A 64 -24.07 -6.25 8.41
CA ALA A 64 -22.84 -6.92 8.82
C ALA A 64 -22.09 -6.10 9.88
N SER A 65 -22.02 -4.77 9.73
CA SER A 65 -21.29 -3.91 10.66
C SER A 65 -21.99 -3.73 12.01
N SER A 66 -23.32 -3.59 12.02
CA SER A 66 -24.10 -3.33 13.25
C SER A 66 -24.48 -4.59 14.00
N ARG A 67 -25.04 -5.60 13.30
CA ARG A 67 -25.60 -6.81 13.92
C ARG A 67 -24.53 -7.86 14.19
N ARG A 68 -23.64 -8.08 13.22
CA ARG A 68 -22.58 -9.09 13.30
C ARG A 68 -21.23 -8.54 13.81
N ARG A 69 -21.13 -7.22 14.00
CA ARG A 69 -19.90 -6.53 14.44
C ARG A 69 -18.69 -6.77 13.51
N VAL A 70 -18.94 -7.07 12.24
CA VAL A 70 -17.88 -7.26 11.23
C VAL A 70 -17.29 -5.91 10.87
N ALA A 71 -15.96 -5.80 10.83
CA ALA A 71 -15.31 -4.58 10.39
C ALA A 71 -15.39 -4.48 8.85
N VAL A 72 -16.03 -3.40 8.36
CA VAL A 72 -16.21 -3.12 6.94
C VAL A 72 -15.28 -1.98 6.54
N TYR A 73 -14.36 -2.24 5.62
CA TYR A 73 -13.47 -1.25 5.03
C TYR A 73 -13.87 -1.02 3.58
N ALA A 74 -14.33 0.18 3.25
CA ALA A 74 -14.67 0.55 1.88
C ALA A 74 -13.69 1.62 1.38
N VAL A 75 -13.02 1.34 0.28
CA VAL A 75 -12.23 2.29 -0.49
C VAL A 75 -13.00 2.57 -1.78
N LEU A 76 -13.53 3.78 -1.89
CA LEU A 76 -14.37 4.20 -3.00
C LEU A 76 -13.61 5.17 -3.90
N GLU A 77 -13.96 5.21 -5.17
CA GLU A 77 -13.53 6.28 -6.06
C GLU A 77 -14.14 7.63 -5.63
N ALA A 78 -13.37 8.70 -5.74
CA ALA A 78 -13.81 10.06 -5.39
C ALA A 78 -15.13 10.51 -6.05
N SER A 79 -15.36 10.11 -7.31
CA SER A 79 -16.62 10.39 -8.05
C SER A 79 -17.82 9.63 -7.48
N GLY A 80 -17.60 8.47 -6.87
CA GLY A 80 -18.63 7.60 -6.33
C GLY A 80 -19.07 7.93 -4.91
N VAL A 81 -18.23 8.64 -4.13
CA VAL A 81 -18.52 8.98 -2.72
C VAL A 81 -19.85 9.74 -2.55
N PRO A 82 -20.16 10.82 -3.31
CA PRO A 82 -21.42 11.55 -3.13
C PRO A 82 -22.66 10.66 -3.33
N HIS A 83 -22.60 9.75 -4.31
CA HIS A 83 -23.69 8.82 -4.60
C HIS A 83 -23.86 7.79 -3.48
N PHE A 84 -22.76 7.32 -2.89
CA PHE A 84 -22.80 6.43 -1.74
C PHE A 84 -23.39 7.12 -0.50
N LEU A 85 -23.02 8.37 -0.24
CA LEU A 85 -23.56 9.15 0.88
C LEU A 85 -25.07 9.37 0.73
N ASP A 86 -25.56 9.69 -0.48
CA ASP A 86 -27.00 9.81 -0.75
C ASP A 86 -27.75 8.50 -0.45
N MET A 87 -27.21 7.36 -0.88
CA MET A 87 -27.84 6.07 -0.58
C MET A 87 -27.85 5.76 0.92
N CYS A 88 -26.78 6.11 1.63
CA CYS A 88 -26.71 5.95 3.08
C CYS A 88 -27.71 6.87 3.81
N CYS A 89 -27.90 8.11 3.35
CA CYS A 89 -28.94 8.99 3.86
C CYS A 89 -30.33 8.35 3.72
N ARG A 90 -30.62 7.75 2.56
CA ARG A 90 -31.90 7.07 2.30
C ARG A 90 -32.12 5.83 3.18
N LEU A 91 -31.05 5.17 3.62
CA LEU A 91 -31.10 4.01 4.51
C LEU A 91 -31.11 4.38 6.00
N GLN A 92 -31.09 5.67 6.35
CA GLN A 92 -31.09 6.17 7.73
C GLN A 92 -29.97 5.55 8.58
N VAL A 93 -28.72 5.75 8.14
CA VAL A 93 -27.54 5.21 8.83
C VAL A 93 -27.44 5.76 10.26
N ASN A 94 -27.60 4.88 11.24
CA ASN A 94 -27.38 5.18 12.66
C ASN A 94 -25.90 5.10 13.10
N ALA A 95 -25.59 5.71 14.25
CA ALA A 95 -24.26 5.66 14.88
C ALA A 95 -23.74 4.22 15.12
N THR A 96 -24.63 3.25 15.31
CA THR A 96 -24.31 1.83 15.50
C THR A 96 -23.70 1.20 14.25
N HIS A 97 -24.13 1.62 13.06
CA HIS A 97 -23.58 1.16 11.78
C HIS A 97 -22.18 1.71 11.55
N LEU A 98 -21.93 2.96 11.96
CA LEU A 98 -20.68 3.67 11.74
C LEU A 98 -19.52 3.16 12.60
N ARG A 99 -19.79 2.51 13.75
CA ARG A 99 -18.72 2.04 14.65
C ARG A 99 -17.73 1.10 13.98
N ASN A 100 -18.21 0.24 13.09
CA ASN A 100 -17.42 -0.78 12.40
C ASN A 100 -17.32 -0.55 10.88
N LEU A 101 -17.81 0.59 10.39
CA LEU A 101 -17.76 0.95 8.98
C LEU A 101 -16.73 2.07 8.81
N ARG A 102 -15.72 1.83 7.96
CA ARG A 102 -14.69 2.81 7.61
C ARG A 102 -14.71 3.01 6.11
N VAL A 103 -15.07 4.21 5.68
CA VAL A 103 -15.11 4.59 4.27
C VAL A 103 -13.94 5.54 4.00
N ARG A 104 -13.24 5.28 2.91
CA ARG A 104 -12.11 6.07 2.42
C ARG A 104 -12.31 6.33 0.94
N THR A 105 -11.74 7.42 0.46
CA THR A 105 -11.78 7.83 -0.94
C THR A 105 -10.39 7.72 -1.55
N VAL A 106 -10.32 7.26 -2.79
CA VAL A 106 -9.07 7.21 -3.56
C VAL A 106 -9.32 7.75 -4.96
N GLY A 107 -8.42 8.61 -5.41
CA GLY A 107 -8.37 9.05 -6.81
C GLY A 107 -7.37 8.21 -7.60
N GLY A 108 -7.51 8.17 -8.92
CA GLY A 108 -6.46 7.58 -9.75
C GLY A 108 -5.19 8.43 -9.75
N THR A 109 -4.08 7.83 -10.18
CA THR A 109 -2.74 8.45 -10.17
C THR A 109 -2.71 9.77 -10.94
N GLY A 110 -3.48 9.82 -12.05
CA GLY A 110 -3.58 10.97 -12.94
C GLY A 110 -2.28 11.24 -13.70
N LEU A 111 -2.34 12.21 -14.61
CA LEU A 111 -1.19 12.67 -15.39
C LEU A 111 -0.95 14.15 -15.12
N ALA A 112 0.25 14.49 -14.65
CA ALA A 112 0.66 15.88 -14.51
C ALA A 112 1.05 16.43 -15.90
N LEU A 113 0.38 17.50 -16.32
CA LEU A 113 0.60 18.23 -17.56
C LEU A 113 1.10 19.64 -17.23
N SER A 114 1.69 20.32 -18.22
CA SER A 114 2.18 21.70 -18.05
C SER A 114 1.09 22.71 -17.68
N PHE A 115 -0.16 22.43 -18.02
CA PHE A 115 -1.32 23.30 -17.75
C PHE A 115 -2.22 22.81 -16.61
N GLY A 116 -1.82 21.77 -15.86
CA GLY A 116 -2.60 21.23 -14.75
C GLY A 116 -2.46 19.72 -14.59
N LYS A 117 -3.31 19.09 -13.78
CA LYS A 117 -3.33 17.64 -13.60
C LYS A 117 -4.59 17.05 -14.20
N LEU A 118 -4.45 16.11 -15.12
CA LEU A 118 -5.55 15.28 -15.59
C LEU A 118 -5.83 14.21 -14.51
N PRO A 119 -7.00 14.21 -13.85
CA PRO A 119 -7.29 13.22 -12.81
C PRO A 119 -7.41 11.82 -13.42
N GLY A 120 -6.88 10.82 -12.71
CA GLY A 120 -7.10 9.41 -13.04
C GLY A 120 -8.34 8.88 -12.32
N SER A 121 -8.85 7.74 -12.79
CA SER A 121 -9.97 7.02 -12.20
C SER A 121 -9.52 5.69 -11.59
N LEU A 122 -10.22 5.22 -10.56
CA LEU A 122 -10.00 3.90 -9.97
C LEU A 122 -10.84 2.86 -10.72
N CYS A 123 -10.21 2.05 -11.56
CA CYS A 123 -10.93 0.99 -12.30
C CYS A 123 -10.93 -0.38 -11.58
N SER A 124 -10.13 -0.54 -10.52
CA SER A 124 -10.06 -1.79 -9.76
C SER A 124 -11.34 -2.00 -8.94
N LYS A 125 -12.00 -3.14 -9.17
CA LYS A 125 -13.25 -3.50 -8.47
C LYS A 125 -13.11 -4.88 -7.87
N TYR A 126 -12.99 -4.95 -6.56
CA TYR A 126 -12.98 -6.21 -5.85
C TYR A 126 -13.48 -6.09 -4.42
N MET A 127 -13.86 -7.23 -3.86
CA MET A 127 -14.27 -7.39 -2.48
C MET A 127 -13.53 -8.57 -1.86
N LEU A 128 -12.82 -8.36 -0.75
CA LEU A 128 -12.29 -9.42 0.10
C LEU A 128 -13.25 -9.71 1.24
N VAL A 129 -13.46 -11.00 1.52
CA VAL A 129 -14.31 -11.47 2.62
C VAL A 129 -13.51 -12.40 3.52
N ASP A 130 -13.43 -12.05 4.80
CA ASP A 130 -12.72 -12.76 5.87
C ASP A 130 -11.24 -13.07 5.57
N GLY A 131 -10.68 -12.43 4.54
CA GLY A 131 -9.39 -12.78 3.96
C GLY A 131 -9.36 -14.14 3.26
N GLU A 132 -10.44 -14.91 3.23
CA GLU A 132 -10.42 -16.27 2.64
C GLU A 132 -10.87 -16.29 1.18
N LYS A 133 -11.72 -15.32 0.79
CA LYS A 133 -12.32 -15.22 -0.53
C LYS A 133 -12.15 -13.81 -1.08
N VAL A 134 -11.96 -13.71 -2.39
CA VAL A 134 -12.00 -12.44 -3.13
C VAL A 134 -12.98 -12.56 -4.29
N ALA A 135 -13.82 -11.55 -4.49
CA ALA A 135 -14.65 -11.40 -5.67
C ALA A 135 -14.13 -10.20 -6.46
N PHE A 136 -13.63 -10.42 -7.68
CA PHE A 136 -13.10 -9.39 -8.57
C PHE A 136 -13.82 -9.43 -9.93
N GLY A 137 -14.06 -8.28 -10.55
CA GLY A 137 -14.69 -8.27 -11.86
C GLY A 137 -15.07 -6.89 -12.38
N SER A 138 -15.93 -6.85 -13.39
CA SER A 138 -16.43 -5.60 -13.98
C SER A 138 -17.66 -5.02 -13.27
N TYR A 139 -18.27 -5.80 -12.37
CA TYR A 139 -19.53 -5.47 -11.72
C TYR A 139 -19.35 -4.35 -10.68
N SER A 140 -19.93 -3.19 -10.97
CA SER A 140 -20.15 -2.13 -9.99
C SER A 140 -21.39 -2.41 -9.16
N PHE A 141 -21.43 -1.94 -7.92
CA PHE A 141 -22.58 -2.13 -7.03
C PHE A 141 -23.68 -1.12 -7.34
N THR A 142 -24.20 -1.18 -8.58
CA THR A 142 -25.23 -0.27 -9.09
C THR A 142 -26.43 -1.06 -9.62
N TRP A 143 -27.57 -0.38 -9.72
CA TRP A 143 -28.77 -0.98 -10.31
C TRP A 143 -28.59 -1.30 -11.81
N SER A 144 -27.87 -0.44 -12.56
CA SER A 144 -27.60 -0.64 -13.99
C SER A 144 -26.74 -1.88 -14.22
N SER A 145 -25.67 -2.06 -13.44
CA SER A 145 -24.77 -3.20 -13.57
C SER A 145 -25.45 -4.54 -13.22
N THR A 146 -26.54 -4.49 -12.48
CA THR A 146 -27.37 -5.66 -12.17
C THR A 146 -28.33 -6.02 -13.29
N ARG A 147 -28.83 -5.07 -14.08
CA ARG A 147 -29.94 -5.33 -15.00
C ARG A 147 -29.63 -5.04 -16.46
N LEU A 148 -28.87 -4.00 -16.72
CA LEU A 148 -28.61 -3.48 -18.06
C LEU A 148 -27.26 -3.96 -18.60
N ASP A 149 -26.21 -3.90 -17.78
CA ASP A 149 -24.84 -4.07 -18.27
C ASP A 149 -24.41 -5.53 -18.25
N ARG A 150 -23.65 -5.97 -19.26
CA ARG A 150 -23.04 -7.30 -19.24
C ARG A 150 -21.81 -7.31 -18.35
N ASN A 151 -21.89 -8.02 -17.24
CA ASN A 151 -20.83 -8.04 -16.23
C ASN A 151 -20.28 -9.44 -15.99
N THR A 152 -19.02 -9.52 -15.59
CA THR A 152 -18.38 -10.78 -15.17
C THR A 152 -17.73 -10.56 -13.82
N VAL A 153 -17.93 -11.51 -12.91
CA VAL A 153 -17.30 -11.55 -11.59
C VAL A 153 -16.67 -12.92 -11.38
N THR A 154 -15.41 -12.91 -10.97
CA THR A 154 -14.67 -14.10 -10.60
C THR A 154 -14.50 -14.13 -9.09
N VAL A 155 -14.99 -15.19 -8.46
CA VAL A 155 -14.77 -15.47 -7.05
C VAL A 155 -13.60 -16.44 -6.93
N MET A 156 -12.56 -16.00 -6.25
CA MET A 156 -11.34 -16.79 -6.02
C MET A 156 -11.17 -17.03 -4.52
N SER A 157 -10.63 -18.19 -4.15
CA SER A 157 -10.16 -18.48 -2.81
C SER A 157 -8.78 -19.15 -2.87
N GLY A 158 -8.06 -19.19 -1.75
CA GLY A 158 -6.72 -19.76 -1.67
C GLY A 158 -5.62 -18.72 -1.69
N GLN A 159 -4.45 -19.07 -2.24
CA GLN A 159 -3.24 -18.25 -2.18
C GLN A 159 -3.37 -16.91 -2.93
N THR A 160 -4.18 -16.84 -3.98
CA THR A 160 -4.36 -15.60 -4.77
C THR A 160 -4.95 -14.46 -3.93
N VAL A 161 -5.64 -14.76 -2.82
CA VAL A 161 -6.21 -13.73 -1.94
C VAL A 161 -5.13 -12.87 -1.29
N ASP A 162 -3.91 -13.39 -1.11
CA ASP A 162 -2.80 -12.65 -0.50
C ASP A 162 -2.29 -11.50 -1.38
N PHE A 163 -2.43 -11.63 -2.71
CA PHE A 163 -2.14 -10.56 -3.65
C PHE A 163 -3.12 -9.39 -3.44
N PHE A 164 -4.42 -9.69 -3.44
CA PHE A 164 -5.46 -8.70 -3.21
C PHE A 164 -5.42 -8.09 -1.80
N ASP A 165 -4.98 -8.86 -0.79
CA ASP A 165 -4.73 -8.33 0.56
C ASP A 165 -3.64 -7.26 0.55
N THR A 166 -2.57 -7.51 -0.19
CA THR A 166 -1.44 -6.57 -0.31
C THR A 166 -1.86 -5.32 -1.08
N ASP A 167 -2.50 -5.50 -2.24
CA ASP A 167 -3.04 -4.41 -3.06
C ASP A 167 -4.04 -3.54 -2.26
N PHE A 168 -4.94 -4.16 -1.50
CA PHE A 168 -5.89 -3.43 -0.66
C PHE A 168 -5.19 -2.59 0.39
N ARG A 169 -4.14 -3.11 1.02
CA ARG A 169 -3.39 -2.38 2.05
C ARG A 169 -2.63 -1.20 1.45
N GLU A 170 -2.10 -1.34 0.24
CA GLU A 170 -1.47 -0.25 -0.49
C GLU A 170 -2.49 0.84 -0.85
N LEU A 171 -3.64 0.47 -1.42
CA LEU A 171 -4.75 1.39 -1.70
C LEU A 171 -5.27 2.08 -0.43
N TYR A 172 -5.39 1.34 0.67
CA TYR A 172 -5.82 1.89 1.95
C TYR A 172 -4.82 2.90 2.52
N ALA A 173 -3.51 2.69 2.30
CA ALA A 173 -2.46 3.59 2.74
C ALA A 173 -2.47 4.93 1.97
N VAL A 174 -2.75 4.91 0.66
CA VAL A 174 -2.80 6.13 -0.17
C VAL A 174 -4.15 6.85 -0.13
N SER A 175 -5.22 6.18 0.28
CA SER A 175 -6.57 6.75 0.33
C SER A 175 -6.76 7.80 1.43
N GLU A 176 -7.73 8.68 1.26
CA GLU A 176 -8.11 9.71 2.22
C GLU A 176 -9.34 9.28 3.03
N HIS A 177 -9.45 9.72 4.29
CA HIS A 177 -10.57 9.34 5.15
C HIS A 177 -11.84 10.16 4.82
N VAL A 178 -12.98 9.49 4.69
CA VAL A 178 -14.30 10.14 4.57
C VAL A 178 -14.96 10.15 5.94
N ASP A 179 -15.18 11.33 6.51
CA ASP A 179 -15.76 11.46 7.85
C ASP A 179 -17.29 11.30 7.83
N LEU A 180 -17.74 10.05 7.87
CA LEU A 180 -19.16 9.69 7.88
C LEU A 180 -19.93 10.32 9.05
N TYR A 181 -19.29 10.54 10.20
CA TYR A 181 -19.96 11.16 11.35
C TYR A 181 -20.34 12.61 11.06
N ARG A 182 -19.44 13.35 10.40
CA ARG A 182 -19.70 14.70 9.93
C ARG A 182 -20.75 14.73 8.83
N GLU A 183 -20.63 13.84 7.84
CA GLU A 183 -21.55 13.80 6.69
C GLU A 183 -23.00 13.49 7.11
N PHE A 184 -23.20 12.60 8.09
CA PHE A 184 -24.55 12.26 8.57
C PHE A 184 -25.00 13.09 9.80
N ASN A 185 -24.24 14.09 10.22
CA ASN A 185 -24.49 14.88 11.45
C ASN A 185 -24.69 14.02 12.71
N ILE A 186 -23.92 12.94 12.83
CA ILE A 186 -23.98 12.00 13.95
C ILE A 186 -22.85 12.33 14.91
N THR A 187 -23.18 12.52 16.19
CA THR A 187 -22.17 12.73 17.24
C THR A 187 -21.23 11.54 17.28
N LYS A 188 -19.93 11.77 16.99
CA LYS A 188 -18.91 10.74 17.11
C LYS A 188 -18.96 10.20 18.54
N PRO A 189 -19.11 8.87 18.75
CA PRO A 189 -18.96 8.29 20.07
C PRO A 189 -17.60 8.73 20.63
N PRO A 190 -17.49 9.06 21.92
CA PRO A 190 -16.19 9.31 22.53
C PRO A 190 -15.30 8.14 22.16
N GLU A 191 -14.22 8.42 21.43
CA GLU A 191 -13.16 7.45 21.23
C GLU A 191 -12.78 6.97 22.62
N PRO A 192 -12.70 5.64 22.90
CA PRO A 192 -12.25 5.20 24.20
C PRO A 192 -10.92 5.91 24.42
N ALA A 193 -10.91 6.78 25.43
CA ALA A 193 -9.71 7.54 25.77
C ALA A 193 -8.57 6.52 25.86
N PRO A 194 -7.35 6.85 25.40
CA PRO A 194 -6.21 6.10 25.86
C PRO A 194 -6.37 6.05 27.38
N GLU A 195 -6.55 4.85 27.94
CA GLU A 195 -6.63 4.69 29.38
C GLU A 195 -5.46 5.51 29.94
N PRO A 196 -5.70 6.46 30.86
CA PRO A 196 -4.60 7.11 31.51
C PRO A 196 -3.73 5.99 32.05
N ALA A 197 -2.47 5.94 31.58
CA ALA A 197 -1.47 5.04 32.14
C ALA A 197 -1.66 5.09 33.66
N PRO A 198 -1.80 3.93 34.34
CA PRO A 198 -2.19 3.92 35.74
C PRO A 198 -1.31 4.93 36.47
N ALA A 199 -1.96 5.93 37.06
CA ALA A 199 -1.30 6.96 37.82
C ALA A 199 -0.34 6.24 38.77
N ALA A 200 0.95 6.59 38.69
CA ALA A 200 1.98 5.99 39.50
C ALA A 200 1.57 6.10 40.98
N ALA A 201 1.02 5.03 41.52
CA ALA A 201 0.89 4.85 42.95
C ALA A 201 2.31 4.87 43.53
N PRO A 202 2.53 5.47 44.72
CA PRO A 202 3.83 5.47 45.34
C PRO A 202 4.28 4.02 45.54
N ILE A 203 5.31 3.62 44.82
CA ILE A 203 5.91 2.29 44.88
C ILE A 203 6.54 2.16 46.27
N VAL A 204 5.83 1.55 47.20
CA VAL A 204 6.45 0.92 48.37
C VAL A 204 7.16 -0.32 47.83
N LYS A 205 8.49 -0.26 47.76
CA LYS A 205 9.33 -1.36 47.28
C LYS A 205 9.11 -2.60 48.15
N PRO A 206 8.66 -3.75 47.62
CA PRO A 206 8.88 -5.02 48.29
C PRO A 206 10.36 -5.38 48.13
N VAL A 207 11.01 -5.74 49.23
CA VAL A 207 12.35 -6.35 49.19
C VAL A 207 12.18 -7.76 48.65
N GLU A 208 12.54 -7.98 47.38
CA GLU A 208 12.71 -9.32 46.82
C GLU A 208 14.20 -9.68 46.67
N PRO A 209 14.56 -10.96 46.89
CA PRO A 209 15.94 -11.41 47.02
C PRO A 209 16.68 -11.44 45.67
N ILE A 210 17.96 -11.11 45.74
CA ILE A 210 18.92 -11.03 44.63
C ILE A 210 18.92 -12.34 43.82
N ARG A 211 18.55 -12.27 42.54
CA ARG A 211 18.92 -13.25 41.52
C ARG A 211 19.99 -12.64 40.62
N PRO A 212 21.13 -13.32 40.36
CA PRO A 212 22.13 -12.79 39.44
C PRO A 212 21.63 -12.89 37.98
N LEU A 213 21.75 -11.80 37.24
CA LEU A 213 21.48 -11.75 35.81
C LEU A 213 22.63 -12.40 35.01
N PRO A 214 22.34 -13.08 33.89
CA PRO A 214 23.38 -13.60 33.01
C PRO A 214 24.09 -12.46 32.27
N VAL A 215 25.42 -12.47 32.33
CA VAL A 215 26.28 -11.55 31.60
C VAL A 215 26.24 -11.92 30.11
N SER A 216 25.56 -11.12 29.30
CA SER A 216 25.65 -11.20 27.84
C SER A 216 26.87 -10.42 27.38
N THR A 217 27.96 -11.12 27.10
CA THR A 217 29.18 -10.50 26.55
C THR A 217 28.99 -10.18 25.07
N SER A 218 28.43 -9.02 24.74
CA SER A 218 28.45 -8.47 23.38
C SER A 218 29.67 -7.55 23.19
N ARG A 219 30.49 -7.87 22.19
CA ARG A 219 31.85 -7.36 21.96
C ARG A 219 31.93 -5.90 21.44
N PHE A 220 30.83 -5.18 21.29
CA PHE A 220 30.81 -3.84 20.67
C PHE A 220 29.80 -2.86 21.27
N GLN A 221 29.72 -2.75 22.59
CA GLN A 221 29.02 -1.62 23.23
C GLN A 221 29.93 -0.95 24.26
N VAL A 222 30.39 0.26 23.95
CA VAL A 222 30.98 1.19 24.91
C VAL A 222 29.88 2.16 25.31
N SER A 223 29.54 2.18 26.60
CA SER A 223 28.64 3.16 27.20
C SER A 223 29.34 4.52 27.24
N VAL A 224 28.91 5.45 26.39
CA VAL A 224 29.34 6.86 26.44
C VAL A 224 28.51 7.55 27.52
N ASN A 225 28.90 7.38 28.77
CA ASN A 225 28.50 8.28 29.85
C ASN A 225 29.40 8.07 31.08
N ASP A 226 30.67 8.48 30.98
CA ASP A 226 31.38 8.99 32.15
C ASP A 226 32.62 9.78 31.72
N SER A 227 32.67 11.05 32.11
CA SER A 227 33.75 11.99 31.80
C SER A 227 34.94 11.75 32.73
N ARG A 228 35.74 10.74 32.46
CA ARG A 228 37.14 10.65 32.92
C ARG A 228 38.00 10.14 31.78
N GLN A 229 39.12 10.83 31.57
CA GLN A 229 40.10 10.58 30.51
C GLN A 229 40.55 9.12 30.52
N VAL A 230 40.03 8.30 29.60
CA VAL A 230 40.47 6.91 29.40
C VAL A 230 41.41 6.90 28.21
N ASP A 231 42.70 6.63 28.46
CA ASP A 231 43.72 6.46 27.44
C ASP A 231 43.43 5.18 26.65
N LEU A 232 42.74 5.33 25.52
CA LEU A 232 42.10 4.25 24.79
C LEU A 232 43.12 3.58 23.85
N LYS A 233 43.96 2.70 24.41
CA LYS A 233 45.02 2.02 23.66
C LYS A 233 44.44 0.85 22.85
N VAL A 234 44.03 1.12 21.62
CA VAL A 234 43.54 0.10 20.68
C VAL A 234 44.73 -0.71 20.14
N PRO A 235 44.70 -2.06 20.20
CA PRO A 235 45.76 -2.90 19.65
C PRO A 235 45.96 -2.66 18.13
N ALA A 236 47.22 -2.48 17.71
CA ALA A 236 47.61 -2.05 16.36
C ALA A 236 47.06 -2.92 15.22
N HIS A 237 46.73 -4.19 15.48
CA HIS A 237 46.24 -5.14 14.48
C HIS A 237 44.74 -4.96 14.12
N LYS A 238 44.03 -4.00 14.74
CA LYS A 238 42.59 -3.77 14.50
C LYS A 238 42.27 -2.75 13.39
N TYR A 239 43.28 -2.22 12.68
CA TYR A 239 43.13 -1.11 11.71
C TYR A 239 43.33 -1.48 10.24
N HIS A 240 43.15 -2.73 9.85
CA HIS A 240 43.24 -3.11 8.44
C HIS A 240 41.87 -3.54 7.88
N ASN A 241 41.19 -2.61 7.20
CA ASN A 241 40.05 -2.91 6.34
C ASN A 241 40.42 -2.55 4.90
N PRO A 242 40.67 -3.54 4.03
CA PRO A 242 41.24 -3.32 2.69
C PRO A 242 40.30 -2.56 1.75
N LYS A 243 39.01 -2.39 2.08
CA LYS A 243 38.08 -1.61 1.24
C LYS A 243 38.41 -0.11 1.17
N TYR A 244 39.10 0.45 2.17
CA TYR A 244 39.41 1.89 2.19
C TYR A 244 40.65 2.27 1.36
N SER A 245 41.52 1.30 1.05
CA SER A 245 42.75 1.57 0.28
C SER A 245 42.53 1.68 -1.23
N LEU A 246 41.32 1.38 -1.72
CA LEU A 246 40.93 1.51 -3.12
C LEU A 246 40.37 2.90 -3.45
N VAL A 247 39.85 3.62 -2.45
CA VAL A 247 39.26 4.96 -2.62
C VAL A 247 40.34 6.04 -2.60
N PHE A 248 41.40 5.84 -1.82
CA PHE A 248 42.57 6.71 -1.80
C PHE A 248 43.73 5.94 -2.43
N GLY A 249 43.91 6.06 -3.74
CA GLY A 249 44.92 5.35 -4.50
C GLY A 249 46.30 5.44 -3.84
N ASN A 250 46.70 4.36 -3.16
CA ASN A 250 47.97 4.29 -2.44
C ASN A 250 48.98 3.55 -3.32
N SER A 251 49.58 4.24 -4.29
CA SER A 251 50.49 3.66 -5.28
C SER A 251 51.91 3.36 -4.76
N ARG A 252 52.16 3.42 -3.45
CA ARG A 252 53.50 3.26 -2.87
C ARG A 252 53.68 2.15 -1.81
N GLY A 253 52.66 1.32 -1.56
CA GLY A 253 52.83 0.05 -0.82
C GLY A 253 53.42 0.15 0.61
N LEU A 254 53.36 1.31 1.26
CA LEU A 254 53.82 1.46 2.66
C LEU A 254 52.67 1.25 3.65
N THR A 255 52.88 0.32 4.59
CA THR A 255 51.93 0.02 5.68
C THR A 255 52.39 0.69 6.97
N GLY A 256 51.81 1.86 7.30
CA GLY A 256 52.09 2.59 8.54
C GLY A 256 50.81 2.87 9.34
N SER A 257 50.93 2.96 10.67
CA SER A 257 49.82 3.31 11.58
C SER A 257 49.42 4.78 11.38
N LEU A 258 48.12 5.06 11.39
CA LEU A 258 47.55 6.40 11.15
C LEU A 258 47.98 7.48 12.17
N GLN A 259 48.63 7.09 13.27
CA GLN A 259 49.10 8.02 14.31
C GLN A 259 50.41 8.74 13.93
N ASP A 260 51.20 8.19 13.00
CA ASP A 260 52.49 8.77 12.60
C ASP A 260 52.38 9.95 11.61
N LEU A 261 51.18 10.25 11.09
CA LEU A 261 50.98 11.36 10.16
C LEU A 261 50.74 12.72 10.85
N SER A 262 50.74 12.75 12.18
CA SER A 262 50.44 13.97 12.97
C SER A 262 51.66 14.85 13.28
N THR A 263 52.87 14.43 12.90
CA THR A 263 54.11 15.21 13.14
C THR A 263 54.89 15.47 11.86
N THR A 264 54.30 16.24 10.94
CA THR A 264 55.10 16.96 9.94
C THR A 264 54.32 18.18 9.44
N LYS A 265 54.44 19.30 10.15
CA LYS A 265 54.32 20.63 9.57
C LYS A 265 55.72 20.99 9.07
N ASP A 266 55.88 21.16 7.76
CA ASP A 266 56.58 22.31 7.15
C ASP A 266 56.34 22.33 5.63
N SER A 267 55.97 23.52 5.16
CA SER A 267 55.62 23.99 3.80
C SER A 267 56.86 24.23 2.89
N PRO A 268 56.76 24.81 1.65
CA PRO A 268 55.73 24.84 0.59
C PRO A 268 56.31 24.56 -0.85
N VAL A 269 55.47 24.79 -1.88
CA VAL A 269 55.77 25.13 -3.31
C VAL A 269 55.77 23.97 -4.33
N GLN A 270 54.82 23.95 -5.29
CA GLN A 270 54.97 24.52 -6.65
C GLN A 270 53.72 24.30 -7.55
N ASN A 271 53.45 25.32 -8.38
CA ASN A 271 52.35 25.50 -9.35
C ASN A 271 52.32 24.45 -10.48
N LEU A 272 51.15 24.27 -11.13
CA LEU A 272 50.92 24.57 -12.58
C LEU A 272 49.49 24.20 -13.07
N HIS A 273 48.78 25.26 -13.46
CA HIS A 273 47.66 25.51 -14.41
C HIS A 273 46.72 24.43 -15.03
N PRO A 274 45.46 24.82 -15.35
CA PRO A 274 44.47 24.05 -16.13
C PRO A 274 44.33 24.51 -17.61
N SER A 275 43.84 23.63 -18.49
CA SER A 275 43.36 23.90 -19.86
C SER A 275 42.07 23.10 -20.08
N LYS A 276 40.87 23.69 -20.23
CA LYS A 276 40.26 24.42 -21.35
C LYS A 276 39.99 23.61 -22.64
N ASP A 277 38.70 23.59 -22.97
CA ASP A 277 38.02 23.58 -24.28
C ASP A 277 38.14 22.32 -25.18
N GLU A 278 37.02 21.66 -25.51
CA GLU A 278 36.22 21.98 -26.71
C GLU A 278 34.93 21.12 -26.82
N ASP A 279 33.98 21.69 -27.55
CA ASP A 279 32.56 21.43 -27.67
C ASP A 279 32.28 21.06 -29.14
N VAL A 280 31.74 19.88 -29.45
CA VAL A 280 31.16 19.57 -30.78
C VAL A 280 30.00 18.58 -30.63
N SER A 281 28.81 19.02 -31.05
CA SER A 281 27.57 18.25 -31.22
C SER A 281 27.35 17.87 -32.71
N PRO A 282 26.38 16.99 -33.04
CA PRO A 282 26.59 15.85 -33.95
C PRO A 282 26.11 16.06 -35.39
N GLU A 283 26.73 15.32 -36.33
CA GLU A 283 26.23 15.16 -37.70
C GLU A 283 25.22 14.01 -37.82
N SER A 284 24.08 14.34 -38.43
CA SER A 284 23.00 13.48 -38.89
C SER A 284 23.36 12.72 -40.16
N LEU A 285 22.99 11.44 -40.24
CA LEU A 285 23.00 10.66 -41.49
C LEU A 285 21.57 10.25 -41.85
N GLY A 286 21.23 10.48 -43.11
CA GLY A 286 19.89 10.49 -43.68
C GLY A 286 19.31 9.13 -44.05
N SER A 287 17.99 9.16 -44.21
CA SER A 287 17.14 8.16 -44.86
C SER A 287 17.39 8.09 -46.37
N PRO A 288 16.95 6.99 -47.03
CA PRO A 288 16.52 7.06 -48.42
C PRO A 288 15.06 6.61 -48.65
N ALA A 289 14.49 7.24 -49.69
CA ALA A 289 13.23 7.07 -50.44
C ALA A 289 12.83 5.61 -50.73
N GLU A 290 11.53 5.24 -50.69
CA GLU A 290 10.51 5.39 -51.76
C GLU A 290 10.91 4.74 -53.10
N GLU A 291 10.36 3.56 -53.38
CA GLU A 291 10.13 3.04 -54.73
C GLU A 291 8.67 2.57 -54.84
N GLU A 292 8.03 3.08 -55.89
CA GLU A 292 6.69 2.82 -56.38
C GLU A 292 6.66 1.47 -57.12
N ASP A 293 5.56 0.73 -57.03
CA ASP A 293 5.15 -0.20 -58.09
C ASP A 293 3.61 -0.23 -58.16
N GLU A 294 3.10 0.16 -59.32
CA GLU A 294 1.72 0.08 -59.77
C GLU A 294 1.40 -1.36 -60.24
N GLU A 295 0.20 -1.87 -59.94
CA GLU A 295 -0.55 -2.62 -60.97
C GLU A 295 -2.07 -2.59 -60.73
N GLU A 296 -2.79 -2.21 -61.78
CA GLU A 296 -4.24 -2.15 -61.93
C GLU A 296 -4.92 -3.55 -61.92
N GLY A 297 -6.18 -3.59 -61.48
CA GLY A 297 -7.07 -4.74 -61.70
C GLY A 297 -8.54 -4.47 -61.39
N LYS A 298 -9.27 -3.92 -62.37
CA LYS A 298 -10.71 -3.59 -62.39
C LYS A 298 -11.66 -4.78 -62.14
N GLY A 299 -12.82 -4.43 -61.56
CA GLY A 299 -14.15 -4.98 -61.90
C GLY A 299 -14.81 -5.77 -60.76
N GLY A 300 -16.08 -5.60 -60.39
CA GLY A 300 -17.18 -4.78 -60.91
C GLY A 300 -18.45 -5.03 -60.07
N LEU A 301 -19.39 -4.08 -60.17
CA LEU A 301 -20.75 -4.09 -59.64
C LEU A 301 -21.51 -5.42 -59.85
N LYS A 302 -22.36 -5.81 -58.87
CA LYS A 302 -23.83 -5.87 -59.06
C LYS A 302 -24.61 -6.27 -57.79
N LYS A 303 -25.68 -5.49 -57.59
CA LYS A 303 -26.99 -5.77 -56.96
C LYS A 303 -27.07 -6.05 -55.47
#